data_AF-A0A482Y0X4-F1
#
_entry.id   AF-A0A482Y0X4-F1
#
_cell.length_a   1.000
_cell.length_b   1.000
_cell.length_c   1.000
_cell.angle_alpha   90.00
_cell.angle_beta   90.00
_cell.angle_gamma   90.00
#
_symmetry.space_group_name_H-M   'P 1'
#
loop_
_entity.id
_entity.type
_entity.pdbx_description
1 polymer ?
#
loop_
_entity_poly.entity_id
_entity_poly.type
_entity_poly.pdbx_seq_one_letter_code
_entity_poly.pdbx_strand_id
1 'polypeptide(L)'
;MVIDPVSVHRRVGGTGRTATEHLQRGMLEVRTERLVRRLGTLRDRVETGMDRREFLRTVVSGGFAVGMAQWLGVDDFLAADDGEVPVVTALVRDDPDDPWSVRERTRSVPAEWYAAVEKAFELNDLLARTAFTGYLGSAVVPGDYESGTATVSVGLSSDGHSLTEMLGEVAAGIDIDAETIIDVEEIQDGPESREPTFVDAVIDGGVPSGVACETPSSMATLGPALYDPDSRQRFFVTADHAFGEEHDAADDALLLPRAGDDPVELGTVVRYHPVEDVAAVEPNGWLEPTSRIAAPSQPRVRGQFTKFGLADLVARDEELEKVGALSGHTTGKIQGIDAVTCFTDDFCRRGQIRWGGEMDLTDGDSGSVSYHRDPDGEDGDVLVAGFNNARTWWPGQSYVWGVGAYRLTENHGYHF
;
A
#
# COMPACT_ATOMS: atom_id res chain seq x y z
N MET A 1 67.67 -36.69 7.88
CA MET A 1 68.17 -35.51 7.15
C MET A 1 66.98 -34.57 7.06
N VAL A 2 66.74 -33.63 7.99
CA VAL A 2 67.43 -32.32 8.18
C VAL A 2 67.76 -31.72 6.80
N ILE A 3 67.33 -30.53 6.37
CA ILE A 3 67.31 -29.21 7.02
C ILE A 3 66.30 -28.30 6.28
N ASP A 4 65.75 -27.30 6.99
CA ASP A 4 65.12 -26.05 6.50
C ASP A 4 65.76 -25.42 5.25
N PRO A 5 65.06 -24.46 4.59
CA PRO A 5 65.57 -23.10 4.72
C PRO A 5 64.53 -21.96 4.81
N VAL A 6 64.79 -21.09 5.79
CA VAL A 6 65.05 -19.64 5.64
C VAL A 6 63.94 -18.73 5.08
N SER A 7 63.37 -17.96 6.02
CA SER A 7 62.76 -16.65 5.83
C SER A 7 63.81 -15.58 5.44
N VAL A 8 63.49 -14.74 4.45
CA VAL A 8 64.14 -13.43 4.25
C VAL A 8 63.07 -12.34 4.16
N HIS A 9 63.15 -11.39 5.08
CA HIS A 9 62.37 -10.16 5.11
C HIS A 9 62.74 -9.21 3.95
N ARG A 10 61.70 -8.58 3.37
CA ARG A 10 61.84 -7.30 2.68
C ARG A 10 60.70 -6.35 3.11
N ARG A 11 61.08 -5.24 3.73
CA ARG A 11 60.21 -4.08 4.07
C ARG A 11 59.92 -3.25 2.82
N VAL A 12 58.65 -2.93 2.59
CA VAL A 12 58.06 -1.69 2.03
C VAL A 12 56.61 -1.72 2.56
N GLY A 13 56.01 -0.76 3.29
CA GLY A 13 56.21 0.67 3.38
C GLY A 13 55.10 1.40 2.61
N GLY A 14 53.96 1.70 3.26
CA GLY A 14 53.11 2.85 2.87
C GLY A 14 51.68 2.57 2.37
N THR A 15 50.71 3.01 3.18
CA THR A 15 49.47 3.72 2.81
C THR A 15 48.57 3.14 1.70
N GLY A 16 47.57 2.34 2.11
CA GLY A 16 46.46 1.90 1.25
C GLY A 16 45.10 1.97 1.93
N ARG A 17 44.87 2.95 2.80
CA ARG A 17 43.62 3.06 3.57
C ARG A 17 42.94 4.44 3.54
N THR A 18 43.39 5.37 2.69
CA THR A 18 42.85 6.74 2.64
C THR A 18 42.25 7.17 1.31
N ALA A 19 42.39 6.38 0.24
CA ALA A 19 41.89 6.76 -1.09
C ALA A 19 40.41 6.42 -1.30
N THR A 20 39.94 5.28 -0.76
CA THR A 20 38.55 4.81 -0.89
C THR A 20 37.58 5.58 -0.01
N GLU A 21 37.97 5.94 1.22
CA GLU A 21 37.16 6.78 2.11
C GLU A 21 37.02 8.23 1.58
N HIS A 22 38.08 8.80 0.98
CA HIS A 22 37.99 10.14 0.38
C HIS A 22 37.16 10.18 -0.91
N LEU A 23 37.15 9.10 -1.70
CA LEU A 23 36.31 9.01 -2.90
C LEU A 23 34.82 8.80 -2.56
N GLN A 24 34.50 8.00 -1.52
CA GLN A 24 33.13 7.87 -1.03
C GLN A 24 32.63 9.16 -0.38
N ARG A 25 33.46 9.83 0.44
CA ARG A 25 33.10 11.10 1.09
C ARG A 25 32.95 12.25 0.09
N GLY A 26 33.82 12.33 -0.92
CA GLY A 26 33.73 13.34 -1.98
C GLY A 26 32.55 13.14 -2.95
N MET A 27 32.14 11.89 -3.22
CA MET A 27 30.90 11.64 -3.98
C MET A 27 29.64 11.91 -3.18
N LEU A 28 29.65 11.66 -1.87
CA LEU A 28 28.57 12.02 -0.95
C LEU A 28 28.43 13.55 -0.91
N GLU A 29 29.50 14.29 -0.65
CA GLU A 29 29.49 15.77 -0.59
C GLU A 29 29.02 16.42 -1.90
N VAL A 30 29.47 15.94 -3.07
CA VAL A 30 29.05 16.49 -4.38
C VAL A 30 27.58 16.15 -4.72
N ARG A 31 27.05 15.02 -4.22
CA ARG A 31 25.62 14.69 -4.33
C ARG A 31 24.79 15.54 -3.38
N THR A 32 25.25 15.73 -2.13
CA THR A 32 24.59 16.58 -1.12
C THR A 32 24.54 18.03 -1.56
N GLU A 33 25.59 18.60 -2.14
CA GLU A 33 25.58 19.99 -2.64
C GLU A 33 24.62 20.21 -3.83
N ARG A 34 24.47 19.23 -4.73
CA ARG A 34 23.47 19.30 -5.81
C ARG A 34 22.04 19.16 -5.28
N LEU A 35 21.84 18.37 -4.22
CA LEU A 35 20.56 18.20 -3.53
C LEU A 35 20.16 19.45 -2.76
N VAL A 36 21.06 20.03 -1.97
CA VAL A 36 20.85 21.29 -1.22
C VAL A 36 20.50 22.45 -2.17
N ARG A 37 21.14 22.53 -3.34
CA ARG A 37 20.77 23.53 -4.36
C ARG A 37 19.38 23.33 -4.95
N ARG A 38 18.95 22.08 -5.14
CA ARG A 38 17.63 21.76 -5.73
C ARG A 38 16.49 21.98 -4.72
N LEU A 39 16.74 21.68 -3.45
CA LEU A 39 15.81 21.91 -2.34
C LEU A 39 15.71 23.39 -1.94
N GLY A 40 16.83 24.14 -1.97
CA GLY A 40 16.83 25.59 -1.78
C GLY A 40 15.98 26.33 -2.81
N THR A 41 16.00 25.88 -4.07
CA THR A 41 15.12 26.45 -5.12
C THR A 41 13.64 26.13 -4.97
N LEU A 42 13.26 25.14 -4.15
CA LEU A 42 11.86 24.82 -3.86
C LEU A 42 11.36 25.59 -2.62
N ARG A 43 12.21 25.78 -1.61
CA ARG A 43 11.92 26.61 -0.43
C ARG A 43 11.58 28.06 -0.81
N ASP A 44 12.38 28.68 -1.69
CA ASP A 44 12.13 30.04 -2.17
C ASP A 44 10.78 30.18 -2.92
N ARG A 45 10.22 29.06 -3.43
CA ARG A 45 8.96 29.00 -4.19
C ARG A 45 7.73 28.76 -3.34
N VAL A 46 7.88 28.19 -2.14
CA VAL A 46 6.80 27.99 -1.17
C VAL A 46 6.57 29.28 -0.36
N GLU A 47 7.64 29.99 0.00
CA GLU A 47 7.54 31.26 0.75
C GLU A 47 6.93 32.42 -0.07
N THR A 48 6.78 32.28 -1.40
CA THR A 48 6.29 33.35 -2.29
C THR A 48 4.82 33.25 -2.71
N GLY A 49 4.11 32.19 -2.33
CA GLY A 49 2.74 31.94 -2.80
C GLY A 49 2.73 31.49 -4.26
N MET A 50 2.25 30.28 -4.52
CA MET A 50 2.39 29.65 -5.83
C MET A 50 1.45 30.29 -6.85
N ASP A 51 1.98 31.10 -7.76
CA ASP A 51 1.20 31.69 -8.86
C ASP A 51 0.77 30.60 -9.85
N ARG A 52 -0.42 30.72 -10.47
CA ARG A 52 -1.02 29.70 -11.37
C ARG A 52 -0.08 29.25 -12.49
N ARG A 53 0.81 30.14 -12.95
CA ARG A 53 1.83 29.86 -13.98
C ARG A 53 3.03 29.08 -13.47
N GLU A 54 3.34 29.20 -12.18
CA GLU A 54 4.44 28.49 -11.55
C GLU A 54 4.04 27.05 -11.24
N PHE A 55 2.79 26.82 -10.80
CA PHE A 55 2.20 25.48 -10.70
C PHE A 55 2.20 24.74 -12.05
N LEU A 56 1.78 25.39 -13.14
CA LEU A 56 1.85 24.81 -14.50
C LEU A 56 3.29 24.42 -14.91
N ARG A 57 4.31 25.14 -14.43
CA ARG A 57 5.70 24.75 -14.65
C ARG A 57 6.11 23.58 -13.78
N THR A 58 5.66 23.51 -12.53
CA THR A 58 5.94 22.39 -11.62
C THR A 58 5.27 21.11 -12.11
N VAL A 59 4.01 21.18 -12.56
CA VAL A 59 3.26 20.09 -13.22
C VAL A 59 3.99 19.57 -14.47
N VAL A 60 4.51 20.46 -15.32
CA VAL A 60 5.19 20.06 -16.57
C VAL A 60 6.63 19.58 -16.34
N SER A 61 7.28 19.92 -15.22
CA SER A 61 8.69 19.57 -14.95
C SER A 61 8.93 18.61 -13.78
N GLY A 62 7.89 18.30 -12.99
CA GLY A 62 7.92 17.45 -11.80
C GLY A 62 7.75 15.95 -12.06
N GLY A 63 7.51 15.52 -13.30
CA GLY A 63 7.45 14.10 -13.63
C GLY A 63 6.28 13.39 -12.95
N PHE A 64 5.06 13.68 -13.42
CA PHE A 64 3.89 12.85 -13.14
C PHE A 64 4.25 11.39 -13.28
N ALA A 65 3.96 10.62 -12.24
CA ALA A 65 4.03 9.18 -12.25
C ALA A 65 3.32 8.67 -13.52
N VAL A 66 4.08 7.96 -14.34
CA VAL A 66 3.62 7.28 -15.54
C VAL A 66 2.47 6.36 -15.13
N GLY A 67 1.23 6.72 -15.45
CA GLY A 67 0.07 5.84 -15.23
C GLY A 67 -1.28 6.54 -15.14
N MET A 68 -1.47 7.52 -14.23
CA MET A 68 -2.81 7.98 -13.80
C MET A 68 -3.07 9.48 -13.99
N ALA A 69 -2.33 10.15 -14.88
CA ALA A 69 -2.39 11.61 -15.03
C ALA A 69 -2.81 12.07 -16.43
N GLN A 70 -3.31 11.17 -17.28
CA GLN A 70 -3.54 11.52 -18.68
C GLN A 70 -4.76 12.44 -18.90
N TRP A 71 -5.58 12.72 -17.88
CA TRP A 71 -6.91 13.30 -18.09
C TRP A 71 -7.40 14.36 -17.07
N LEU A 72 -6.54 14.95 -16.22
CA LEU A 72 -6.93 16.18 -15.52
C LEU A 72 -7.17 17.28 -16.57
N GLY A 73 -8.44 17.52 -16.90
CA GLY A 73 -8.83 18.40 -17.97
C GLY A 73 -8.59 19.86 -17.60
N VAL A 74 -8.49 20.72 -18.61
CA VAL A 74 -8.49 22.18 -18.40
C VAL A 74 -9.75 22.60 -17.63
N ASP A 75 -10.87 21.89 -17.83
CA ASP A 75 -12.15 22.17 -17.17
C ASP A 75 -12.13 21.90 -15.65
N ASP A 76 -11.47 20.83 -15.18
CA ASP A 76 -11.30 20.55 -13.75
C ASP A 76 -10.46 21.63 -13.06
N PHE A 77 -9.46 22.16 -13.76
CA PHE A 77 -8.64 23.27 -13.27
C PHE A 77 -9.38 24.61 -13.30
N LEU A 78 -10.30 24.81 -14.25
CA LEU A 78 -11.14 26.01 -14.32
C LEU A 78 -12.26 26.02 -13.29
N ALA A 79 -12.66 24.85 -12.79
CA ALA A 79 -13.70 24.70 -11.78
C ALA A 79 -13.17 24.85 -10.33
N ALA A 80 -11.85 24.75 -10.11
CA ALA A 80 -11.24 24.92 -8.79
C ALA A 80 -11.22 26.41 -8.37
N ASP A 81 -11.58 26.67 -7.11
CA ASP A 81 -11.53 28.01 -6.51
C ASP A 81 -10.08 28.46 -6.23
N ASP A 82 -9.88 29.77 -6.01
CA ASP A 82 -8.56 30.33 -5.68
C ASP A 82 -8.03 29.71 -4.38
N GLY A 83 -7.03 28.83 -4.50
CA GLY A 83 -6.41 28.13 -3.35
C GLY A 83 -6.70 26.63 -3.29
N GLU A 84 -7.47 26.08 -4.24
CA GLU A 84 -7.73 24.65 -4.35
C GLU A 84 -7.06 24.03 -5.58
N VAL A 85 -6.84 22.71 -5.53
CA VAL A 85 -6.33 21.91 -6.64
C VAL A 85 -7.20 20.67 -6.85
N PRO A 86 -7.48 20.27 -8.09
CA PRO A 86 -8.19 19.02 -8.36
C PRO A 86 -7.27 17.82 -8.12
N VAL A 87 -7.76 16.83 -7.40
CA VAL A 87 -7.11 15.53 -7.18
C VAL A 87 -8.03 14.40 -7.57
N VAL A 88 -7.47 13.37 -8.21
CA VAL A 88 -8.21 12.12 -8.46
C VAL A 88 -8.29 11.34 -7.16
N THR A 89 -9.51 11.15 -6.64
CA THR A 89 -9.76 10.47 -5.35
C THR A 89 -10.26 9.04 -5.54
N ALA A 90 -10.82 8.69 -6.70
CA ALA A 90 -11.30 7.34 -6.95
C ALA A 90 -11.24 6.96 -8.43
N LEU A 91 -11.20 5.66 -8.69
CA LEU A 91 -11.52 5.05 -9.97
C LEU A 91 -12.89 4.37 -9.80
N VAL A 92 -13.87 4.80 -10.57
CA VAL A 92 -15.28 4.42 -10.38
C VAL A 92 -15.89 4.04 -11.72
N ARG A 93 -16.73 3.01 -11.74
CA ARG A 93 -17.52 2.65 -12.92
C ARG A 93 -18.66 3.63 -13.14
N ASP A 94 -18.80 4.15 -14.36
CA ASP A 94 -19.98 4.94 -14.73
C ASP A 94 -21.24 4.09 -14.71
N ASP A 95 -21.14 2.89 -15.28
CA ASP A 95 -22.15 1.86 -15.26
C ASP A 95 -21.70 0.75 -14.31
N PRO A 96 -22.32 0.62 -13.12
CA PRO A 96 -21.96 -0.40 -12.14
C PRO A 96 -21.97 -1.83 -12.70
N ASP A 97 -22.75 -2.09 -13.76
CA ASP A 97 -22.87 -3.40 -14.42
C ASP A 97 -21.82 -3.60 -15.54
N ASP A 98 -21.15 -2.53 -15.99
CA ASP A 98 -20.01 -2.60 -16.92
C ASP A 98 -18.69 -2.41 -16.18
N PRO A 99 -17.96 -3.49 -15.85
CA PRO A 99 -16.70 -3.40 -15.14
C PRO A 99 -15.61 -2.68 -15.94
N TRP A 100 -15.81 -2.43 -17.23
CA TRP A 100 -14.85 -1.76 -18.12
C TRP A 100 -15.11 -0.26 -18.25
N SER A 101 -16.18 0.26 -17.64
CA SER A 101 -16.57 1.68 -17.67
C SER A 101 -15.85 2.54 -16.62
N VAL A 102 -14.63 2.16 -16.25
CA VAL A 102 -13.88 2.84 -15.18
C VAL A 102 -13.47 4.24 -15.61
N ARG A 103 -13.76 5.23 -14.74
CA ARG A 103 -13.33 6.62 -14.88
C ARG A 103 -12.73 7.16 -13.60
N GLU A 104 -11.85 8.13 -13.76
CA GLU A 104 -11.30 8.92 -12.67
C GLU A 104 -12.40 9.84 -12.10
N ARG A 105 -12.53 9.87 -10.78
CA ARG A 105 -13.31 10.87 -10.07
C ARG A 105 -12.39 11.87 -9.41
N THR A 106 -12.62 13.14 -9.69
CA THR A 106 -11.87 14.27 -9.15
C THR A 106 -12.61 14.94 -8.00
N ARG A 107 -11.86 15.53 -7.08
CA ARG A 107 -12.35 16.44 -6.02
C ARG A 107 -11.35 17.58 -5.87
N SER A 108 -11.84 18.79 -5.61
CA SER A 108 -10.98 19.92 -5.24
C SER A 108 -10.59 19.82 -3.77
N VAL A 109 -9.31 20.02 -3.47
CA VAL A 109 -8.75 20.04 -2.10
C VAL A 109 -7.89 21.27 -1.90
N PRO A 110 -7.65 21.73 -0.66
CA PRO A 110 -6.75 22.85 -0.40
C PRO A 110 -5.35 22.60 -0.95
N ALA A 111 -4.80 23.57 -1.68
CA ALA A 111 -3.49 23.44 -2.33
C ALA A 111 -2.35 23.23 -1.32
N GLU A 112 -2.44 23.86 -0.14
CA GLU A 112 -1.45 23.69 0.93
C GLU A 112 -1.44 22.27 1.47
N TRP A 113 -2.62 21.69 1.73
CA TRP A 113 -2.77 20.31 2.14
C TRP A 113 -2.23 19.33 1.08
N TYR A 114 -2.60 19.54 -0.18
CA TYR A 114 -2.09 18.72 -1.30
C TYR A 114 -0.57 18.71 -1.33
N ALA A 115 0.06 19.88 -1.26
CA ALA A 115 1.51 20.02 -1.31
C ALA A 115 2.20 19.35 -0.10
N ALA A 116 1.59 19.42 1.09
CA ALA A 116 2.10 18.74 2.28
C ALA A 116 2.06 17.21 2.11
N VAL A 117 0.92 16.68 1.65
CA VAL A 117 0.72 15.23 1.43
C VAL A 117 1.61 14.69 0.32
N GLU A 118 1.71 15.40 -0.81
CA GLU A 118 2.59 15.02 -1.93
C GLU A 118 4.04 14.91 -1.48
N LYS A 119 4.52 15.91 -0.74
CA LYS A 119 5.88 15.91 -0.19
C LYS A 119 6.08 14.79 0.84
N ALA A 120 5.05 14.43 1.60
CA ALA A 120 5.11 13.31 2.55
C ALA A 120 5.24 11.97 1.82
N PHE A 121 4.53 11.79 0.69
CA PHE A 121 4.72 10.62 -0.18
C PHE A 121 6.14 10.57 -0.77
N GLU A 122 6.68 11.70 -1.24
CA GLU A 122 8.05 11.76 -1.77
C GLU A 122 9.09 11.38 -0.71
N LEU A 123 8.94 11.92 0.51
CA LEU A 123 9.81 11.60 1.64
C LEU A 123 9.72 10.11 2.01
N ASN A 124 8.50 9.57 2.09
CA ASN A 124 8.27 8.17 2.42
C ASN A 124 8.87 7.21 1.38
N ASP A 125 8.75 7.50 0.08
CA ASP A 125 9.41 6.71 -0.97
C ASP A 125 10.94 6.83 -0.90
N LEU A 126 11.47 8.02 -0.58
CA LEU A 126 12.91 8.21 -0.39
C LEU A 126 13.46 7.38 0.78
N LEU A 127 12.74 7.34 1.91
CA LEU A 127 13.09 6.52 3.07
C LEU A 127 13.11 5.04 2.71
N ALA A 128 12.04 4.57 2.05
CA ALA A 128 11.88 3.18 1.64
C ALA A 128 12.94 2.71 0.62
N ARG A 129 13.48 3.62 -0.21
CA ARG A 129 14.58 3.31 -1.14
C ARG A 129 15.95 3.34 -0.49
N THR A 130 16.12 4.17 0.54
CA THR A 130 17.41 4.34 1.21
C THR A 130 17.65 3.22 2.22
N ALA A 131 16.58 2.69 2.84
CA ALA A 131 16.56 1.49 3.69
C ALA A 131 17.85 1.34 4.53
N PHE A 132 18.03 2.26 5.48
CA PHE A 132 19.20 2.31 6.35
C PHE A 132 19.11 1.25 7.47
N THR A 133 20.24 0.94 8.09
CA THR A 133 20.29 -0.04 9.19
C THR A 133 19.32 0.32 10.30
N GLY A 134 18.42 -0.61 10.62
CA GLY A 134 17.42 -0.47 11.68
C GLY A 134 16.09 0.16 11.24
N TYR A 135 15.90 0.47 9.96
CA TYR A 135 14.61 0.85 9.41
C TYR A 135 13.67 -0.36 9.32
N LEU A 136 12.53 -0.29 10.00
CA LEU A 136 11.50 -1.34 9.97
C LEU A 136 10.38 -1.01 8.97
N GLY A 137 10.15 0.28 8.73
CA GLY A 137 9.26 0.78 7.70
C GLY A 137 8.74 2.18 8.02
N SER A 138 7.72 2.63 7.30
CA SER A 138 7.13 3.97 7.49
C SER A 138 5.71 4.07 6.93
N ALA A 139 4.99 5.12 7.27
CA ALA A 139 3.68 5.43 6.71
C ALA A 139 3.45 6.94 6.62
N VAL A 140 2.69 7.38 5.62
CA VAL A 140 2.23 8.77 5.52
C VAL A 140 0.95 8.92 6.32
N VAL A 141 0.91 9.95 7.16
CA VAL A 141 -0.25 10.34 7.97
C VAL A 141 -0.67 11.74 7.55
N PRO A 142 -1.66 11.87 6.64
CA PRO A 142 -2.25 13.15 6.27
C PRO A 142 -2.86 13.84 7.49
N GLY A 143 -2.69 15.16 7.60
CA GLY A 143 -3.48 15.98 8.50
C GLY A 143 -4.85 16.29 7.90
N ASP A 144 -5.69 16.96 8.69
CA ASP A 144 -6.95 17.52 8.19
C ASP A 144 -6.72 18.68 7.21
N TYR A 145 -7.78 19.07 6.51
CA TYR A 145 -7.74 20.17 5.54
C TYR A 145 -7.43 21.54 6.14
N GLU A 146 -7.78 21.78 7.42
CA GLU A 146 -7.58 23.07 8.08
C GLU A 146 -6.12 23.28 8.50
N SER A 147 -5.46 22.21 8.94
CA SER A 147 -4.06 22.23 9.35
C SER A 147 -3.11 22.36 8.17
N GLY A 148 -3.49 21.81 7.00
CA GLY A 148 -2.63 21.79 5.81
C GLY A 148 -1.32 21.02 6.03
N THR A 149 -1.33 20.03 6.94
CA THR A 149 -0.15 19.28 7.35
C THR A 149 -0.15 17.83 6.86
N ALA A 150 1.02 17.21 6.87
CA ALA A 150 1.19 15.78 6.71
C ALA A 150 2.47 15.35 7.45
N THR A 151 2.46 14.16 8.03
CA THR A 151 3.55 13.58 8.81
C THR A 151 3.98 12.25 8.20
N VAL A 152 5.25 11.88 8.36
CA VAL A 152 5.73 10.53 8.06
C VAL A 152 6.08 9.83 9.37
N SER A 153 5.32 8.81 9.75
CA SER A 153 5.64 7.90 10.86
C SER A 153 6.71 6.92 10.40
N VAL A 154 7.79 6.77 11.18
CA VAL A 154 8.94 5.90 10.86
C VAL A 154 9.21 4.95 12.02
N GLY A 155 9.19 3.65 11.73
CA GLY A 155 9.49 2.60 12.69
C GLY A 155 10.93 2.15 12.66
N LEU A 156 11.51 1.98 13.84
CA LEU A 156 12.94 1.76 14.02
C LEU A 156 13.22 0.67 15.03
N SER A 157 14.20 -0.19 14.73
CA SER A 157 14.73 -1.16 15.70
C SER A 157 15.54 -0.46 16.79
N SER A 158 15.52 -0.99 18.01
CA SER A 158 16.26 -0.51 19.18
C SER A 158 17.77 -0.31 18.97
N ASP A 159 18.40 -1.04 18.04
CA ASP A 159 19.82 -0.91 17.68
C ASP A 159 20.11 0.27 16.70
N GLY A 160 19.07 0.97 16.24
CA GLY A 160 19.13 2.07 15.27
C GLY A 160 19.62 3.40 15.86
N HIS A 161 20.84 3.43 16.38
CA HIS A 161 21.45 4.65 16.93
C HIS A 161 22.03 5.58 15.84
N SER A 162 21.22 6.15 14.93
CA SER A 162 21.56 7.43 14.26
C SER A 162 20.47 7.91 13.30
N LEU A 163 19.44 8.58 13.81
CA LEU A 163 18.40 9.18 12.94
C LEU A 163 18.32 10.68 13.01
N THR A 164 18.54 11.25 14.18
CA THR A 164 18.46 12.68 14.39
C THR A 164 19.51 13.44 13.57
N GLU A 165 20.66 12.82 13.27
CA GLU A 165 21.70 13.42 12.42
C GLU A 165 21.53 13.14 10.92
N MET A 166 20.95 11.99 10.51
CA MET A 166 20.76 11.66 9.08
C MET A 166 19.48 12.27 8.48
N LEU A 167 18.41 12.42 9.27
CA LEU A 167 17.12 12.91 8.77
C LEU A 167 16.97 14.43 8.87
N GLY A 168 17.76 15.11 9.70
CA GLY A 168 17.73 16.57 9.83
C GLY A 168 17.99 17.32 8.51
N GLU A 169 18.70 16.71 7.57
CA GLU A 169 18.95 17.28 6.22
C GLU A 169 17.92 16.86 5.16
N VAL A 170 17.19 15.75 5.37
CA VAL A 170 16.23 15.18 4.39
C VAL A 170 14.79 15.66 4.66
N ALA A 171 14.47 15.97 5.91
CA ALA A 171 13.11 16.25 6.37
C ALA A 171 12.65 17.73 6.30
N ALA A 172 13.36 18.60 5.56
CA ALA A 172 13.13 20.05 5.64
C ALA A 172 11.67 20.44 5.30
N GLY A 173 10.85 20.66 6.34
CA GLY A 173 9.45 21.08 6.27
C GLY A 173 8.41 19.96 6.17
N ILE A 174 8.68 18.76 6.68
CA ILE A 174 7.69 17.73 7.04
C ILE A 174 8.03 17.22 8.44
N ASP A 175 7.02 17.00 9.28
CA ASP A 175 7.23 16.39 10.59
C ASP A 175 7.50 14.90 10.42
N ILE A 176 8.56 14.41 11.08
CA ILE A 176 8.88 12.98 11.12
C ILE A 176 8.62 12.52 12.55
N ASP A 177 7.65 11.63 12.70
CA ASP A 177 7.40 10.96 13.96
C ASP A 177 8.19 9.65 13.99
N ALA A 178 9.20 9.59 14.85
CA ALA A 178 10.12 8.46 14.94
C ALA A 178 9.73 7.57 16.13
N GLU A 179 9.22 6.38 15.83
CA GLU A 179 8.79 5.41 16.81
C GLU A 179 9.90 4.37 17.01
N THR A 180 10.54 4.41 18.20
CA THR A 180 11.54 3.42 18.58
C THR A 180 10.84 2.21 19.20
N ILE A 181 11.02 1.05 18.59
CA ILE A 181 10.45 -0.18 19.11
C ILE A 181 11.49 -0.92 19.95
N ILE A 182 11.15 -1.14 21.22
CA ILE A 182 11.97 -1.84 22.22
C ILE A 182 11.26 -3.15 22.57
N ASP A 183 11.95 -4.27 22.36
CA ASP A 183 11.52 -5.65 22.62
C ASP A 183 10.34 -6.16 21.78
N VAL A 184 10.58 -7.31 21.14
CA VAL A 184 9.57 -8.13 20.44
C VAL A 184 9.05 -9.14 21.46
N GLU A 185 7.97 -8.82 22.17
CA GLU A 185 7.24 -9.87 22.89
C GLU A 185 6.36 -10.65 21.91
N GLU A 186 6.37 -11.98 21.96
CA GLU A 186 5.37 -12.82 21.29
C GLU A 186 3.99 -12.45 21.84
N ILE A 187 3.23 -11.63 21.10
CA ILE A 187 1.86 -11.27 21.47
C ILE A 187 0.96 -12.47 21.18
N GLN A 188 0.36 -12.96 22.27
CA GLN A 188 -0.53 -14.13 22.38
C GLN A 188 -1.69 -14.10 21.36
N ASP A 189 -2.14 -15.30 21.01
CA ASP A 189 -3.23 -15.60 20.07
C ASP A 189 -4.39 -14.60 20.16
N GLY A 190 -4.85 -14.16 18.99
CA GLY A 190 -5.97 -13.23 18.82
C GLY A 190 -7.30 -13.78 19.39
N PRO A 191 -8.40 -13.00 19.27
CA PRO A 191 -9.69 -13.37 19.84
C PRO A 191 -10.19 -14.76 19.41
N GLU A 192 -10.98 -15.41 20.26
CA GLU A 192 -11.49 -16.78 20.10
C GLU A 192 -11.94 -17.09 18.66
N SER A 193 -11.47 -18.22 18.12
CA SER A 193 -11.77 -18.71 16.78
C SER A 193 -13.28 -18.69 16.51
N ARG A 194 -13.73 -17.78 15.63
CA ARG A 194 -15.09 -17.82 15.07
C ARG A 194 -15.14 -18.91 14.01
N GLU A 195 -16.31 -19.54 13.83
CA GLU A 195 -16.51 -20.43 12.69
C GLU A 195 -16.38 -19.60 11.40
N PRO A 196 -15.57 -20.06 10.41
CA PRO A 196 -15.43 -19.36 9.14
C PRO A 196 -16.79 -19.13 8.47
N THR A 197 -16.95 -17.96 7.84
CA THR A 197 -18.12 -17.67 7.03
C THR A 197 -18.05 -18.48 5.74
N PHE A 198 -18.77 -19.59 5.71
CA PHE A 198 -18.97 -20.41 4.50
C PHE A 198 -20.13 -19.86 3.67
N VAL A 199 -20.06 -20.08 2.36
CA VAL A 199 -21.16 -19.75 1.45
C VAL A 199 -22.16 -20.91 1.42
N ASP A 200 -23.36 -20.68 1.93
CA ASP A 200 -24.51 -21.56 1.69
C ASP A 200 -25.26 -21.21 0.39
N ALA A 201 -25.07 -20.00 -0.17
CA ALA A 201 -25.76 -19.54 -1.36
C ALA A 201 -24.93 -18.57 -2.22
N VAL A 202 -24.78 -18.91 -3.50
CA VAL A 202 -24.29 -18.06 -4.59
C VAL A 202 -25.11 -16.75 -4.61
N ILE A 203 -24.45 -15.58 -4.48
CA ILE A 203 -25.11 -14.26 -4.57
C ILE A 203 -25.03 -13.79 -6.02
N ASP A 204 -26.17 -13.37 -6.60
CA ASP A 204 -26.24 -12.86 -7.98
C ASP A 204 -25.65 -13.81 -9.05
N GLY A 205 -25.62 -15.13 -8.79
CA GLY A 205 -25.07 -16.12 -9.71
C GLY A 205 -23.54 -16.28 -9.67
N GLY A 206 -22.84 -15.62 -8.74
CA GLY A 206 -21.41 -15.84 -8.47
C GLY A 206 -21.06 -15.86 -6.98
N VAL A 207 -19.76 -15.79 -6.68
CA VAL A 207 -19.25 -15.83 -5.30
C VAL A 207 -18.86 -14.41 -4.86
N PRO A 208 -19.37 -13.92 -3.72
CA PRO A 208 -18.98 -12.63 -3.17
C PRO A 208 -17.60 -12.68 -2.49
N SER A 209 -17.00 -11.52 -2.24
CA SER A 209 -15.83 -11.41 -1.38
C SER A 209 -16.19 -11.53 0.11
N GLY A 210 -15.18 -11.69 0.96
CA GLY A 210 -15.35 -11.76 2.42
C GLY A 210 -15.73 -13.15 2.94
N VAL A 211 -15.72 -14.17 2.06
CA VAL A 211 -16.05 -15.55 2.40
C VAL A 211 -14.79 -16.42 2.41
N ALA A 212 -14.84 -17.55 3.10
CA ALA A 212 -13.71 -18.47 3.16
C ALA A 212 -13.36 -19.07 1.79
N CYS A 213 -12.07 -19.27 1.55
CA CYS A 213 -11.53 -20.10 0.48
C CYS A 213 -10.41 -20.99 1.04
N GLU A 214 -10.14 -22.10 0.36
CA GLU A 214 -9.07 -23.02 0.68
C GLU A 214 -8.04 -23.01 -0.45
N THR A 215 -6.78 -22.93 -0.08
CA THR A 215 -5.62 -23.08 -0.96
C THR A 215 -4.93 -24.42 -0.63
N PRO A 216 -3.87 -24.81 -1.36
CA PRO A 216 -3.09 -26.00 -1.00
C PRO A 216 -2.45 -25.95 0.40
N SER A 217 -2.25 -24.76 0.98
CA SER A 217 -1.50 -24.60 2.24
C SER A 217 -2.36 -24.15 3.43
N SER A 218 -3.42 -23.36 3.20
CA SER A 218 -4.17 -22.75 4.29
C SER A 218 -5.59 -22.33 3.88
N MET A 219 -6.37 -21.90 4.87
CA MET A 219 -7.64 -21.22 4.66
C MET A 219 -7.41 -19.70 4.62
N ALA A 220 -8.07 -19.04 3.68
CA ALA A 220 -8.00 -17.61 3.46
C ALA A 220 -9.39 -17.03 3.16
N THR A 221 -9.44 -15.75 2.81
CA THR A 221 -10.63 -15.01 2.43
C THR A 221 -10.58 -14.68 0.93
N LEU A 222 -11.71 -14.81 0.23
CA LEU A 222 -11.85 -14.30 -1.13
C LEU A 222 -11.96 -12.77 -1.12
N GLY A 223 -11.13 -12.11 -1.91
CA GLY A 223 -11.27 -10.69 -2.22
C GLY A 223 -12.36 -10.39 -3.25
N PRO A 224 -12.65 -9.10 -3.49
CA PRO A 224 -13.56 -8.65 -4.54
C PRO A 224 -13.05 -9.07 -5.92
N ALA A 225 -13.97 -9.18 -6.89
CA ALA A 225 -13.62 -9.46 -8.27
C ALA A 225 -12.52 -8.51 -8.76
N LEU A 226 -11.40 -9.09 -9.20
CA LEU A 226 -10.28 -8.36 -9.77
C LEU A 226 -10.43 -8.35 -11.29
N TYR A 227 -10.31 -7.19 -11.91
CA TYR A 227 -10.49 -7.02 -13.34
C TYR A 227 -9.16 -6.63 -13.99
N ASP A 228 -8.83 -7.32 -15.07
CA ASP A 228 -7.72 -6.98 -15.94
C ASP A 228 -8.25 -6.30 -17.21
N PRO A 229 -8.01 -4.99 -17.38
CA PRO A 229 -8.52 -4.27 -18.54
C PRO A 229 -7.86 -4.69 -19.86
N ASP A 230 -6.63 -5.22 -19.83
CA ASP A 230 -5.89 -5.61 -21.03
C ASP A 230 -6.43 -6.90 -21.63
N SER A 231 -6.65 -7.92 -20.79
CA SER A 231 -7.23 -9.20 -21.19
C SER A 231 -8.76 -9.20 -21.21
N ARG A 232 -9.38 -8.19 -20.57
CA ARG A 232 -10.83 -8.12 -20.29
C ARG A 232 -11.33 -9.35 -19.54
N GLN A 233 -10.50 -9.89 -18.65
CA GLN A 233 -10.83 -11.01 -17.79
C GLN A 233 -11.13 -10.55 -16.37
N ARG A 234 -11.95 -11.35 -15.68
CA ARG A 234 -12.21 -11.21 -14.24
C ARG A 234 -11.56 -12.39 -13.52
N PHE A 235 -11.01 -12.13 -12.34
CA PHE A 235 -10.29 -13.12 -11.54
C PHE A 235 -10.89 -13.19 -10.13
N PHE A 236 -10.91 -14.41 -9.59
CA PHE A 236 -10.89 -14.56 -8.14
C PHE A 236 -9.55 -14.05 -7.62
N VAL A 237 -9.53 -13.51 -6.40
CA VAL A 237 -8.32 -12.99 -5.80
C VAL A 237 -8.24 -13.36 -4.33
N THR A 238 -7.08 -13.78 -3.87
CA THR A 238 -6.77 -14.00 -2.44
C THR A 238 -5.28 -13.73 -2.18
N ALA A 239 -4.82 -13.90 -0.95
CA ALA A 239 -3.43 -13.64 -0.58
C ALA A 239 -2.48 -14.63 -1.25
N ASP A 240 -1.31 -14.17 -1.69
CA ASP A 240 -0.26 -15.02 -2.28
C ASP A 240 0.34 -15.96 -1.23
N HIS A 241 0.66 -15.44 -0.04
CA HIS A 241 1.21 -16.24 1.05
C HIS A 241 0.27 -17.38 1.49
N ALA A 242 -1.02 -17.29 1.19
CA ALA A 242 -1.96 -18.37 1.50
C ALA A 242 -1.63 -19.64 0.72
N PHE A 243 -0.85 -19.59 -0.36
CA PHE A 243 -0.44 -20.77 -1.14
C PHE A 243 0.85 -21.43 -0.62
N GLY A 244 1.61 -20.80 0.28
CA GLY A 244 2.92 -21.28 0.77
C GLY A 244 4.13 -20.50 0.25
N GLU A 245 5.35 -21.01 0.47
CA GLU A 245 6.62 -20.32 0.14
C GLU A 245 7.29 -20.76 -1.19
N GLU A 246 6.84 -21.87 -1.80
CA GLU A 246 7.42 -22.43 -3.04
C GLU A 246 6.41 -22.40 -4.20
N HIS A 247 6.35 -21.29 -4.93
CA HIS A 247 5.47 -21.13 -6.10
C HIS A 247 6.25 -21.27 -7.41
N ASP A 248 6.44 -22.50 -7.87
CA ASP A 248 7.21 -22.77 -9.10
C ASP A 248 6.41 -22.56 -10.39
N ALA A 249 5.06 -22.49 -10.33
CA ALA A 249 4.21 -22.17 -11.48
C ALA A 249 2.79 -21.74 -11.08
N ALA A 250 2.17 -20.92 -11.93
CA ALA A 250 0.76 -20.54 -11.83
C ALA A 250 -0.14 -21.71 -12.26
N ASP A 251 -0.35 -22.68 -11.37
CA ASP A 251 -1.20 -23.86 -11.60
C ASP A 251 -1.92 -24.35 -10.32
N ASP A 252 -1.82 -23.60 -9.20
CA ASP A 252 -2.47 -23.99 -7.94
C ASP A 252 -3.98 -23.78 -7.98
N ALA A 253 -4.73 -24.72 -7.41
CA ALA A 253 -6.18 -24.64 -7.34
C ALA A 253 -6.65 -23.79 -6.16
N LEU A 254 -7.70 -22.99 -6.39
CA LEU A 254 -8.44 -22.30 -5.34
C LEU A 254 -9.79 -22.99 -5.15
N LEU A 255 -10.11 -23.34 -3.91
CA LEU A 255 -11.33 -24.06 -3.57
C LEU A 255 -12.27 -23.18 -2.72
N LEU A 256 -13.58 -23.34 -2.92
CA LEU A 256 -14.63 -22.80 -2.08
C LEU A 256 -15.13 -23.89 -1.13
N PRO A 257 -14.84 -23.80 0.17
CA PRO A 257 -15.40 -24.71 1.15
C PRO A 257 -16.91 -24.51 1.30
N ARG A 258 -17.65 -25.61 1.51
CA ARG A 258 -19.10 -25.63 1.69
C ARG A 258 -19.48 -26.37 2.97
N ALA A 259 -20.46 -25.86 3.70
CA ALA A 259 -20.88 -26.45 4.95
C ALA A 259 -21.48 -27.85 4.73
N GLY A 260 -20.74 -28.90 5.14
CA GLY A 260 -21.21 -30.28 5.07
C GLY A 260 -21.17 -30.95 3.69
N ASP A 261 -20.54 -30.31 2.70
CA ASP A 261 -20.36 -30.80 1.33
C ASP A 261 -18.88 -30.77 0.92
N ASP A 262 -18.54 -31.45 -0.18
CA ASP A 262 -17.19 -31.37 -0.76
C ASP A 262 -16.89 -29.94 -1.25
N PRO A 263 -15.64 -29.44 -1.09
CA PRO A 263 -15.22 -28.16 -1.64
C PRO A 263 -15.44 -28.10 -3.15
N VAL A 264 -15.75 -26.91 -3.66
CA VAL A 264 -15.90 -26.66 -5.10
C VAL A 264 -14.66 -25.93 -5.59
N GLU A 265 -14.01 -26.45 -6.61
CA GLU A 265 -12.93 -25.73 -7.28
C GLU A 265 -13.49 -24.46 -7.94
N LEU A 266 -12.90 -23.31 -7.62
CA LEU A 266 -13.24 -22.01 -8.22
C LEU A 266 -12.44 -21.77 -9.49
N GLY A 267 -11.19 -22.22 -9.52
CA GLY A 267 -10.27 -21.94 -10.61
C GLY A 267 -8.82 -22.25 -10.25
N THR A 268 -7.93 -21.79 -11.13
CA THR A 268 -6.49 -22.00 -11.04
C THR A 268 -5.75 -20.67 -11.01
N VAL A 269 -4.73 -20.55 -10.16
CA VAL A 269 -3.87 -19.36 -10.12
C VAL A 269 -3.21 -19.19 -11.48
N VAL A 270 -3.36 -18.01 -12.08
CA VAL A 270 -2.70 -17.65 -13.35
C VAL A 270 -1.56 -16.65 -13.14
N ARG A 271 -1.58 -15.90 -12.03
CA ARG A 271 -0.50 -14.97 -11.66
C ARG A 271 -0.36 -14.85 -10.15
N TYR A 272 0.90 -14.85 -9.73
CA TYR A 272 1.32 -14.44 -8.39
C TYR A 272 1.98 -13.05 -8.47
N HIS A 273 1.62 -12.18 -7.54
CA HIS A 273 2.19 -10.85 -7.32
C HIS A 273 2.80 -10.83 -5.92
N PRO A 274 3.96 -11.47 -5.71
CA PRO A 274 4.50 -11.70 -4.37
C PRO A 274 4.87 -10.40 -3.64
N VAL A 275 5.18 -9.33 -4.37
CA VAL A 275 5.47 -8.02 -3.76
C VAL A 275 4.23 -7.41 -3.11
N GLU A 276 3.09 -7.52 -3.79
CA GLU A 276 1.79 -7.03 -3.29
C GLU A 276 1.02 -8.07 -2.47
N ASP A 277 1.53 -9.30 -2.36
CA ASP A 277 0.89 -10.43 -1.69
C ASP A 277 -0.47 -10.80 -2.28
N VAL A 278 -0.53 -10.95 -3.60
CA VAL A 278 -1.79 -11.21 -4.33
C VAL A 278 -1.64 -12.40 -5.27
N ALA A 279 -2.59 -13.33 -5.20
CA ALA A 279 -2.78 -14.39 -6.19
C ALA A 279 -4.04 -14.12 -7.02
N ALA A 280 -3.90 -14.02 -8.35
CA ALA A 280 -5.00 -13.88 -9.29
C ALA A 280 -5.35 -15.25 -9.90
N VAL A 281 -6.62 -15.63 -9.77
CA VAL A 281 -7.12 -16.98 -10.09
C VAL A 281 -8.14 -16.88 -11.22
N GLU A 282 -7.85 -17.56 -12.34
CA GLU A 282 -8.75 -17.66 -13.48
C GLU A 282 -9.91 -18.59 -13.13
N PRO A 283 -11.17 -18.11 -13.22
CA PRO A 283 -12.34 -18.94 -12.95
C PRO A 283 -12.42 -20.13 -13.90
N ASN A 284 -12.88 -21.29 -13.40
CA ASN A 284 -13.13 -22.47 -14.24
C ASN A 284 -14.43 -22.39 -15.08
N GLY A 285 -15.15 -21.27 -15.01
CA GLY A 285 -16.34 -20.94 -15.77
C GLY A 285 -17.67 -21.43 -15.18
N TRP A 286 -17.66 -22.16 -14.06
CA TRP A 286 -18.89 -22.62 -13.39
C TRP A 286 -19.36 -21.62 -12.34
N LEU A 287 -18.40 -21.02 -11.66
CA LEU A 287 -18.59 -19.94 -10.70
C LEU A 287 -17.69 -18.78 -11.11
N GLU A 288 -18.22 -17.57 -10.94
CA GLU A 288 -17.52 -16.33 -11.27
C GLU A 288 -17.42 -15.45 -10.02
N PRO A 289 -16.35 -14.66 -9.87
CA PRO A 289 -16.27 -13.65 -8.83
C PRO A 289 -17.29 -12.54 -9.10
N THR A 290 -17.87 -12.00 -8.03
CA THR A 290 -18.82 -10.89 -8.10
C THR A 290 -18.22 -9.62 -7.50
N SER A 291 -18.75 -8.47 -7.90
CA SER A 291 -18.48 -7.18 -7.24
C SER A 291 -19.41 -6.98 -6.03
N ARG A 292 -19.62 -8.03 -5.22
CA ARG A 292 -20.41 -8.01 -3.98
C ARG A 292 -19.53 -8.42 -2.81
N ILE A 293 -19.79 -7.84 -1.65
CA ILE A 293 -19.13 -8.20 -0.40
C ILE A 293 -20.14 -8.92 0.50
N ALA A 294 -19.75 -10.05 1.10
CA ALA A 294 -20.56 -10.80 2.06
C ALA A 294 -20.63 -10.10 3.44
N ALA A 295 -21.08 -8.85 3.46
CA ALA A 295 -21.36 -8.07 4.66
C ALA A 295 -22.87 -8.05 4.97
N PRO A 296 -23.32 -7.63 6.17
CA PRO A 296 -24.75 -7.56 6.51
C PRO A 296 -25.62 -6.78 5.51
N SER A 297 -25.10 -5.71 4.90
CA SER A 297 -25.78 -4.91 3.87
C SER A 297 -25.54 -5.39 2.43
N GLN A 298 -24.69 -6.39 2.24
CA GLN A 298 -24.26 -6.93 0.94
C GLN A 298 -23.85 -5.84 -0.08
N PRO A 299 -22.88 -4.97 0.28
CA PRO A 299 -22.57 -3.82 -0.54
C PRO A 299 -22.00 -4.21 -1.90
N ARG A 300 -22.22 -3.34 -2.89
CA ARG A 300 -21.72 -3.47 -4.25
C ARG A 300 -20.42 -2.68 -4.40
N VAL A 301 -19.37 -3.34 -4.86
CA VAL A 301 -18.12 -2.68 -5.23
C VAL A 301 -18.33 -1.96 -6.56
N ARG A 302 -18.20 -0.62 -6.53
CA ARG A 302 -18.31 0.24 -7.72
C ARG A 302 -16.95 0.64 -8.29
N GLY A 303 -15.89 0.44 -7.52
CA GLY A 303 -14.53 0.81 -7.87
C GLY A 303 -13.63 0.86 -6.64
N GLN A 304 -12.67 1.79 -6.65
CA GLN A 304 -11.61 1.85 -5.62
C GLN A 304 -11.11 3.28 -5.38
N PHE A 305 -10.53 3.50 -4.21
CA PHE A 305 -9.82 4.73 -3.90
C PHE A 305 -8.44 4.76 -4.54
N THR A 306 -8.01 5.96 -4.95
CA THR A 306 -6.62 6.23 -5.29
C THR A 306 -5.80 6.47 -4.01
N LYS A 307 -4.48 6.59 -4.13
CA LYS A 307 -3.62 7.01 -3.01
C LYS A 307 -4.08 8.34 -2.38
N PHE A 308 -4.44 9.33 -3.20
CA PHE A 308 -4.99 10.60 -2.71
C PHE A 308 -6.43 10.48 -2.21
N GLY A 309 -7.22 9.53 -2.72
CA GLY A 309 -8.52 9.20 -2.15
C GLY A 309 -8.46 8.72 -0.71
N LEU A 310 -7.48 7.87 -0.41
CA LEU A 310 -7.22 7.45 0.97
C LEU A 310 -6.75 8.63 1.83
N ALA A 311 -5.95 9.54 1.27
CA ALA A 311 -5.55 10.75 1.99
C ALA A 311 -6.76 11.66 2.29
N ASP A 312 -7.67 11.82 1.33
CA ASP A 312 -8.93 12.56 1.52
C ASP A 312 -9.82 11.92 2.59
N LEU A 313 -9.87 10.58 2.70
CA LEU A 313 -10.59 9.90 3.78
C LEU A 313 -9.97 10.23 5.15
N VAL A 314 -8.63 10.16 5.27
CA VAL A 314 -7.92 10.50 6.52
C VAL A 314 -8.18 11.96 6.90
N ALA A 315 -8.07 12.89 5.95
CA ALA A 315 -8.28 14.31 6.20
C ALA A 315 -9.71 14.66 6.66
N ARG A 316 -10.68 13.77 6.39
CA ARG A 316 -12.08 13.89 6.81
C ARG A 316 -12.44 13.04 8.03
N ASP A 317 -11.44 12.44 8.69
CA ASP A 317 -11.59 11.54 9.85
C ASP A 317 -12.56 10.36 9.59
N GLU A 318 -12.53 9.83 8.37
CA GLU A 318 -13.37 8.68 7.98
C GLU A 318 -12.74 7.35 8.41
N GLU A 319 -13.59 6.35 8.59
CA GLU A 319 -13.20 4.99 8.96
C GLU A 319 -13.21 4.08 7.72
N LEU A 320 -12.61 2.89 7.84
CA LEU A 320 -12.78 1.81 6.86
C LEU A 320 -13.57 0.68 7.50
N GLU A 321 -14.37 0.01 6.68
CA GLU A 321 -14.96 -1.27 6.99
C GLU A 321 -14.08 -2.40 6.41
N LYS A 322 -14.06 -3.57 7.05
CA LYS A 322 -13.48 -4.80 6.52
C LYS A 322 -14.49 -5.93 6.60
N VAL A 323 -14.40 -6.85 5.64
CA VAL A 323 -14.98 -8.18 5.78
C VAL A 323 -13.91 -9.24 5.56
N GLY A 324 -13.66 -10.05 6.59
CA GLY A 324 -12.82 -11.24 6.56
C GLY A 324 -13.63 -12.50 6.87
N ALA A 325 -13.18 -13.65 6.37
CA ALA A 325 -13.89 -14.91 6.56
C ALA A 325 -14.03 -15.31 8.04
N LEU A 326 -13.07 -14.93 8.89
CA LEU A 326 -13.04 -15.31 10.31
C LEU A 326 -13.46 -14.19 11.24
N SER A 327 -12.91 -12.98 11.06
CA SER A 327 -13.35 -11.85 11.90
C SER A 327 -14.76 -11.38 11.56
N GLY A 328 -15.27 -11.71 10.37
CA GLY A 328 -16.52 -11.17 9.84
C GLY A 328 -16.38 -9.69 9.49
N HIS A 329 -17.40 -8.90 9.82
CA HIS A 329 -17.43 -7.46 9.55
C HIS A 329 -16.83 -6.65 10.71
N THR A 330 -15.84 -5.81 10.42
CA THR A 330 -15.21 -4.89 11.39
C THR A 330 -15.07 -3.48 10.82
N THR A 331 -14.80 -2.49 11.68
CA THR A 331 -14.66 -1.08 11.30
C THR A 331 -13.57 -0.43 12.13
N GLY A 332 -12.76 0.46 11.52
CA GLY A 332 -11.72 1.17 12.26
C GLY A 332 -11.10 2.34 11.48
N LYS A 333 -10.42 3.23 12.21
CA LYS A 333 -9.78 4.43 11.64
C LYS A 333 -8.57 4.10 10.77
N ILE A 334 -8.35 4.90 9.73
CA ILE A 334 -7.11 4.87 8.95
C ILE A 334 -6.01 5.56 9.76
N GLN A 335 -4.94 4.84 10.07
CA GLN A 335 -3.80 5.32 10.85
C GLN A 335 -2.63 5.78 9.97
N GLY A 336 -2.56 5.29 8.73
CA GLY A 336 -1.53 5.67 7.79
C GLY A 336 -1.74 5.04 6.42
N ILE A 337 -1.22 5.71 5.39
CA ILE A 337 -1.36 5.33 3.99
C ILE A 337 0.01 5.32 3.31
N ASP A 338 0.08 4.69 2.13
CA ASP A 338 1.32 4.47 1.40
C ASP A 338 2.43 3.84 2.26
N ALA A 339 2.02 2.99 3.20
CA ALA A 339 2.90 2.46 4.21
C ALA A 339 3.85 1.40 3.62
N VAL A 340 5.00 1.25 4.28
CA VAL A 340 6.11 0.38 3.89
C VAL A 340 6.46 -0.49 5.08
N THR A 341 6.68 -1.78 4.83
CA THR A 341 7.09 -2.77 5.83
C THR A 341 8.27 -3.57 5.29
N CYS A 342 9.35 -3.68 6.06
CA CYS A 342 10.62 -4.30 5.65
C CYS A 342 11.06 -5.46 6.58
N PHE A 343 10.13 -6.10 7.29
CA PHE A 343 10.47 -6.98 8.41
C PHE A 343 10.50 -8.48 8.07
N THR A 344 9.65 -8.95 7.15
CA THR A 344 9.38 -10.39 6.96
C THR A 344 9.96 -10.98 5.69
N ASP A 345 10.30 -10.15 4.71
CA ASP A 345 10.67 -10.60 3.37
C ASP A 345 12.08 -10.08 3.00
N ASP A 346 12.71 -10.71 2.01
CA ASP A 346 13.95 -10.21 1.38
C ASP A 346 13.78 -8.82 0.72
N PHE A 347 12.57 -8.27 0.74
CA PHE A 347 12.20 -6.97 0.19
C PHE A 347 11.19 -6.24 1.09
N CYS A 348 11.07 -4.92 0.91
CA CYS A 348 10.03 -4.15 1.58
C CYS A 348 8.73 -4.18 0.79
N ARG A 349 7.62 -4.53 1.45
CA ARG A 349 6.27 -4.34 0.93
C ARG A 349 5.93 -2.86 0.97
N ARG A 350 5.32 -2.33 -0.09
CA ARG A 350 5.08 -0.89 -0.27
C ARG A 350 3.62 -0.61 -0.60
N GLY A 351 3.18 0.59 -0.25
CA GLY A 351 1.85 1.07 -0.58
C GLY A 351 0.74 0.42 0.22
N GLN A 352 1.06 -0.03 1.42
CA GLN A 352 0.09 -0.62 2.33
C GLN A 352 -0.76 0.46 3.02
N ILE A 353 -1.85 0.04 3.64
CA ILE A 353 -2.74 0.87 4.46
C ILE A 353 -2.67 0.33 5.89
N ARG A 354 -2.44 1.21 6.86
CA ARG A 354 -2.56 0.92 8.29
C ARG A 354 -3.93 1.40 8.76
N TRP A 355 -4.75 0.52 9.32
CA TRP A 355 -6.05 0.91 9.85
C TRP A 355 -6.52 -0.02 10.98
N GLY A 356 -7.51 0.42 11.75
CA GLY A 356 -8.07 -0.33 12.87
C GLY A 356 -7.11 -0.48 14.05
N GLY A 357 -7.35 -1.47 14.90
CA GLY A 357 -6.50 -1.83 16.05
C GLY A 357 -6.38 -3.34 16.26
N GLU A 358 -5.81 -3.75 17.40
CA GLU A 358 -5.52 -5.17 17.71
C GLU A 358 -6.74 -6.10 17.62
N MET A 359 -7.91 -5.59 17.98
CA MET A 359 -9.17 -6.34 17.97
C MET A 359 -9.70 -6.62 16.55
N ASP A 360 -9.14 -5.97 15.54
CA ASP A 360 -9.55 -6.12 14.13
C ASP A 360 -8.70 -7.17 13.38
N LEU A 361 -7.74 -7.80 14.08
CA LEU A 361 -6.81 -8.81 13.57
C LEU A 361 -7.29 -10.23 13.88
N THR A 362 -7.34 -11.10 12.87
CA THR A 362 -7.60 -12.53 13.05
C THR A 362 -6.89 -13.32 11.95
N ASP A 363 -6.06 -14.29 12.32
CA ASP A 363 -5.38 -15.17 11.35
C ASP A 363 -6.43 -15.89 10.50
N GLY A 364 -6.21 -15.97 9.18
CA GLY A 364 -7.15 -16.50 8.18
C GLY A 364 -8.09 -15.45 7.54
N ASP A 365 -7.97 -14.19 7.94
CA ASP A 365 -8.49 -13.04 7.17
C ASP A 365 -7.60 -12.64 5.98
N SER A 366 -6.52 -13.38 5.70
CA SER A 366 -5.68 -13.17 4.52
C SER A 366 -6.52 -13.12 3.24
N GLY A 367 -6.32 -12.12 2.39
CA GLY A 367 -7.16 -11.86 1.21
C GLY A 367 -8.46 -11.08 1.48
N SER A 368 -8.74 -10.68 2.71
CA SER A 368 -9.92 -9.86 3.04
C SER A 368 -9.85 -8.45 2.44
N VAL A 369 -11.02 -7.82 2.30
CA VAL A 369 -11.18 -6.51 1.68
C VAL A 369 -11.49 -5.44 2.71
N SER A 370 -10.88 -4.26 2.54
CA SER A 370 -11.25 -3.05 3.26
C SER A 370 -11.86 -2.04 2.29
N TYR A 371 -12.94 -1.38 2.70
CA TYR A 371 -13.75 -0.51 1.86
C TYR A 371 -14.39 0.62 2.66
N HIS A 372 -14.92 1.60 1.93
CA HIS A 372 -15.75 2.65 2.49
C HIS A 372 -16.92 2.93 1.56
N ARG A 373 -18.03 3.43 2.10
CA ARG A 373 -19.19 3.86 1.31
C ARG A 373 -18.76 4.84 0.21
N ASP A 374 -19.33 4.67 -0.98
CA ASP A 374 -19.20 5.66 -2.05
C ASP A 374 -20.12 6.85 -1.75
N PRO A 375 -19.60 8.06 -1.44
CA PRO A 375 -20.43 9.21 -1.11
C PRO A 375 -21.30 9.68 -2.28
N ASP A 376 -20.89 9.41 -3.53
CA ASP A 376 -21.61 9.79 -4.75
C ASP A 376 -22.25 8.58 -5.46
N GLY A 377 -22.32 7.44 -4.76
CA GLY A 377 -22.94 6.19 -5.24
C GLY A 377 -24.37 6.00 -4.76
N GLU A 378 -25.00 4.93 -5.23
CA GLU A 378 -26.29 4.50 -4.70
C GLU A 378 -26.13 3.97 -3.26
N ASP A 379 -27.25 3.83 -2.54
CA ASP A 379 -27.20 3.22 -1.22
C ASP A 379 -26.70 1.76 -1.33
N GLY A 380 -25.64 1.46 -0.57
CA GLY A 380 -24.95 0.17 -0.65
C GLY A 380 -23.79 0.10 -1.64
N ASP A 381 -23.50 1.18 -2.40
CA ASP A 381 -22.26 1.25 -3.18
C ASP A 381 -21.05 1.57 -2.29
N VAL A 382 -19.95 0.87 -2.55
CA VAL A 382 -18.69 1.03 -1.84
C VAL A 382 -17.52 1.10 -2.80
N LEU A 383 -16.42 1.68 -2.32
CA LEU A 383 -15.13 1.70 -2.99
C LEU A 383 -14.11 0.94 -2.16
N VAL A 384 -13.32 0.10 -2.84
CA VAL A 384 -12.23 -0.65 -2.21
C VAL A 384 -11.11 0.31 -1.83
N ALA A 385 -10.71 0.26 -0.57
CA ALA A 385 -9.52 0.95 -0.06
C ALA A 385 -8.30 0.07 -0.22
N GLY A 386 -8.37 -1.17 0.28
CA GLY A 386 -7.27 -2.11 0.27
C GLY A 386 -7.70 -3.57 0.27
N PHE A 387 -6.73 -4.42 0.01
CA PHE A 387 -6.86 -5.86 -0.12
C PHE A 387 -5.83 -6.56 0.76
N ASN A 388 -6.15 -7.81 1.12
CA ASN A 388 -5.32 -8.67 1.94
C ASN A 388 -5.04 -8.07 3.31
N ASN A 389 -6.13 -7.77 4.02
CA ASN A 389 -6.07 -7.15 5.34
C ASN A 389 -5.73 -8.22 6.41
N ALA A 390 -4.45 -8.48 6.62
CA ALA A 390 -3.96 -9.53 7.49
C ALA A 390 -2.98 -9.00 8.55
N ARG A 391 -2.69 -9.84 9.54
CA ARG A 391 -1.65 -9.58 10.53
C ARG A 391 -0.29 -9.66 9.84
N THR A 392 0.40 -8.54 9.70
CA THR A 392 1.85 -8.54 9.47
C THR A 392 2.55 -7.94 10.68
N TRP A 393 3.68 -8.56 11.03
CA TRP A 393 4.42 -8.34 12.26
C TRP A 393 5.17 -7.01 12.20
N TRP A 394 4.62 -6.01 12.88
CA TRP A 394 5.41 -4.89 13.38
C TRP A 394 5.64 -5.12 14.87
N PRO A 395 6.90 -5.28 15.31
CA PRO A 395 7.21 -5.28 16.73
C PRO A 395 6.52 -4.11 17.45
N GLY A 396 5.76 -4.38 18.52
CA GLY A 396 5.18 -3.35 19.38
C GLY A 396 4.04 -2.48 18.80
N GLN A 397 3.49 -2.79 17.62
CA GLN A 397 2.33 -2.07 17.06
C GLN A 397 1.23 -3.01 16.57
N SER A 398 -0.02 -2.74 16.98
CA SER A 398 -1.19 -3.58 16.72
C SER A 398 -2.19 -2.88 15.78
N TYR A 399 -1.98 -2.97 14.46
CA TYR A 399 -2.91 -2.47 13.44
C TYR A 399 -3.06 -3.47 12.29
N VAL A 400 -4.17 -3.37 11.55
CA VAL A 400 -4.44 -4.18 10.36
C VAL A 400 -3.73 -3.57 9.15
N TRP A 401 -3.14 -4.43 8.33
CA TRP A 401 -2.47 -4.04 7.10
C TRP A 401 -3.06 -4.70 5.89
N GLY A 402 -3.23 -3.94 4.81
CA GLY A 402 -3.48 -4.48 3.48
C GLY A 402 -2.76 -3.67 2.41
N VAL A 403 -2.56 -4.25 1.22
CA VAL A 403 -2.08 -3.50 0.06
C VAL A 403 -3.19 -2.54 -0.38
N GLY A 404 -2.87 -1.26 -0.60
CA GLY A 404 -3.85 -0.32 -1.13
C GLY A 404 -4.27 -0.74 -2.54
N ALA A 405 -5.57 -0.72 -2.85
CA ALA A 405 -6.08 -1.13 -4.16
C ALA A 405 -5.41 -0.36 -5.31
N TYR A 406 -5.12 0.92 -5.09
CA TYR A 406 -4.40 1.76 -6.04
C TYR A 406 -3.03 1.20 -6.45
N ARG A 407 -2.36 0.39 -5.62
CA ARG A 407 -1.07 -0.23 -5.97
C ARG A 407 -1.21 -1.31 -7.03
N LEU A 408 -2.28 -2.08 -6.99
CA LEU A 408 -2.55 -3.08 -8.03
C LEU A 408 -2.83 -2.40 -9.38
N THR A 409 -3.48 -1.25 -9.36
CA THR A 409 -3.65 -0.43 -10.57
C THR A 409 -2.33 0.17 -11.05
N GLU A 410 -1.56 0.80 -10.17
CA GLU A 410 -0.28 1.44 -10.52
C GLU A 410 0.73 0.45 -11.11
N ASN A 411 0.82 -0.75 -10.56
CA ASN A 411 1.85 -1.72 -10.91
C ASN A 411 1.40 -2.71 -12.01
N HIS A 412 0.11 -3.07 -12.02
CA HIS A 412 -0.40 -4.17 -12.85
C HIS A 412 -1.60 -3.78 -13.72
N GLY A 413 -2.11 -2.55 -13.60
CA GLY A 413 -3.26 -2.07 -14.37
C GLY A 413 -4.61 -2.62 -13.89
N TYR A 414 -4.64 -3.41 -12.82
CA TYR A 414 -5.87 -4.02 -12.32
C TYR A 414 -6.78 -3.02 -11.62
N HIS A 415 -8.08 -3.34 -11.60
CA HIS A 415 -9.07 -2.61 -10.81
C HIS A 415 -10.13 -3.53 -10.21
N PHE A 416 -10.91 -2.98 -9.26
CA PHE A 416 -11.96 -3.71 -8.54
C PHE A 416 -13.38 -3.33 -8.92
#